data_AF-T0PDX0-F1
#
_entry.id   AF-T0PDX0-F1
#
_cell.length_a   1.000
_cell.length_b   1.000
_cell.length_c   1.000
_cell.angle_alpha   90.00
_cell.angle_beta   90.00
_cell.angle_gamma   90.00
#
_symmetry.space_group_name_H-M   'P 1'
#
loop_
_entity.id
_entity.type
_entity.pdbx_description
1 polymer ?
#
loop_
_entity_poly.entity_id
_entity_poly.type
_entity_poly.pdbx_seq_one_letter_code
_entity_poly.pdbx_strand_id
1 'polypeptide(L)'
;MGEDYWYTIVQLFLVFPMWIEEVDKKYGSGTSNFIGKALKAYLGDYEPKLDKLYKNLTADLSKNPLSKEAQEIISHIVDETQRQHEVLKVEVGENYWSYQADQYLSEPILIKTLDNKYGSGASKFIGEALKFYAKNNKNQL
;
A
#
# COMPACT_ATOMS: atom_id res chain seq x y z
N MET A 1 -14.43 2.20 3.02
CA MET A 1 -13.96 3.56 2.66
C MET A 1 -13.62 4.36 3.90
N GLY A 2 -14.48 4.37 4.94
CA GLY A 2 -14.27 5.18 6.16
C GLY A 2 -12.93 4.99 6.85
N GLU A 3 -12.53 3.75 7.14
CA GLU A 3 -11.32 3.50 7.94
C GLU A 3 -10.00 3.66 7.14
N ASP A 4 -9.94 3.23 5.87
CA ASP A 4 -8.76 3.44 5.00
C ASP A 4 -8.53 4.93 4.69
N TYR A 5 -9.62 5.66 4.43
CA TYR A 5 -9.56 7.10 4.23
C TYR A 5 -9.13 7.81 5.52
N TRP A 6 -9.69 7.42 6.66
CA TRP A 6 -9.31 7.93 7.96
C TRP A 6 -7.83 7.68 8.28
N TYR A 7 -7.34 6.45 8.07
CA TYR A 7 -5.93 6.11 8.18
C TYR A 7 -5.06 7.06 7.35
N THR A 8 -5.44 7.30 6.09
CA THR A 8 -4.71 8.18 5.18
C THR A 8 -4.68 9.62 5.70
N ILE A 9 -5.83 10.16 6.15
CA ILE A 9 -5.91 11.51 6.73
C ILE A 9 -5.03 11.65 7.98
N VAL A 10 -5.03 10.64 8.87
CA VAL A 10 -4.18 10.65 10.06
C VAL A 10 -2.69 10.64 9.69
N GLN A 11 -2.28 9.83 8.71
CA GLN A 11 -0.89 9.82 8.23
C GLN A 11 -0.49 11.16 7.61
N LEU A 12 -1.35 11.74 6.74
CA LEU A 12 -1.09 13.03 6.11
C LEU A 12 -0.99 14.17 7.13
N PHE A 13 -1.85 14.18 8.14
CA PHE A 13 -1.84 15.18 9.21
C PHE A 13 -0.51 15.25 9.97
N LEU A 14 0.17 14.11 10.11
CA LEU A 14 1.44 14.03 10.82
C LEU A 14 2.65 14.48 9.99
N VAL A 15 2.52 14.59 8.66
CA VAL A 15 3.65 14.81 7.76
C VAL A 15 3.53 16.05 6.90
N PHE A 16 2.32 16.57 6.66
CA PHE A 16 2.12 17.76 5.83
C PHE A 16 2.49 19.04 6.61
N PRO A 17 3.58 19.75 6.25
CA PRO A 17 4.04 20.91 7.02
C PRO A 17 3.00 22.01 7.12
N MET A 18 2.24 22.24 6.05
CA MET A 18 1.16 23.23 6.00
C MET A 18 0.10 23.00 7.10
N TRP A 19 -0.34 21.76 7.30
CA TRP A 19 -1.36 21.46 8.32
C TRP A 19 -0.77 21.61 9.73
N ILE A 20 0.50 21.23 9.90
CA ILE A 20 1.21 21.43 11.16
C ILE A 20 1.28 22.91 11.50
N GLU A 21 1.71 23.75 10.56
CA GLU A 21 1.85 25.19 10.73
C GLU A 21 0.50 25.89 11.00
N GLU A 22 -0.53 25.56 10.22
CA GLU A 22 -1.86 26.19 10.39
C GLU A 22 -2.51 25.84 11.73
N VAL A 23 -2.37 24.59 12.19
CA VAL A 23 -2.90 24.16 13.49
C VAL A 23 -2.13 24.81 14.64
N ASP A 24 -0.79 24.80 14.59
CA ASP A 24 0.04 25.41 15.64
C ASP A 24 -0.15 26.93 15.70
N LYS A 25 -0.32 27.59 14.56
CA LYS A 25 -0.63 29.03 14.49
C LYS A 25 -1.97 29.36 15.15
N LYS A 26 -2.98 28.51 14.96
CA LYS A 26 -4.33 28.76 15.47
C LYS A 26 -4.49 28.42 16.95
N TYR A 27 -3.84 27.35 17.42
CA TYR A 27 -4.11 26.78 18.75
C TYR A 27 -2.89 26.79 19.68
N GLY A 28 -1.73 27.23 19.20
CA GLY A 28 -0.48 27.30 19.96
C GLY A 28 0.52 26.23 19.54
N SER A 29 1.80 26.57 19.67
CA SER A 29 2.93 25.70 19.31
C SER A 29 2.84 24.33 19.99
N GLY A 30 3.01 23.26 19.20
CA GLY A 30 2.95 21.88 19.67
C GLY A 30 1.55 21.26 19.70
N THR A 31 0.51 22.02 19.39
CA THR A 31 -0.88 21.52 19.38
C THR A 31 -1.09 20.49 18.26
N SER A 32 -0.54 20.73 17.08
CA SER A 32 -0.60 19.79 15.96
C SER A 32 0.02 18.44 16.33
N ASN A 33 1.17 18.45 17.00
CA ASN A 33 1.81 17.22 17.47
C ASN A 33 0.94 16.48 18.49
N PHE A 34 0.30 17.19 19.42
CA PHE A 34 -0.64 16.58 20.37
C PHE A 34 -1.85 15.95 19.66
N ILE A 35 -2.50 16.70 18.77
CA ILE A 35 -3.65 16.20 17.98
C ILE A 35 -3.23 14.99 17.16
N GLY A 36 -2.10 15.06 16.46
CA GLY A 36 -1.59 13.96 15.65
C GLY A 36 -1.35 12.68 16.48
N LYS A 37 -0.78 12.81 17.68
CA LYS A 37 -0.62 11.68 18.61
C LYS A 37 -1.97 11.13 19.09
N ALA A 38 -2.93 11.99 19.40
CA ALA A 38 -4.26 11.57 19.82
C ALA A 38 -5.02 10.85 18.69
N LEU A 39 -4.96 11.37 17.47
CA LEU A 39 -5.52 10.74 16.27
C LEU A 39 -4.88 9.37 16.01
N LYS A 40 -3.56 9.26 16.14
CA LYS A 40 -2.85 7.99 16.02
C LYS A 40 -3.23 6.99 17.12
N ALA A 41 -3.42 7.43 18.35
CA ALA A 41 -3.88 6.59 19.45
C ALA A 41 -5.32 6.09 19.23
N TYR A 42 -6.20 6.95 18.70
CA TYR A 42 -7.57 6.57 18.33
C TYR A 42 -7.61 5.58 17.16
N LEU A 43 -6.71 5.73 16.18
CA LEU A 43 -6.55 4.79 15.08
C LEU A 43 -6.13 3.39 15.57
N GLY A 44 -5.50 3.30 16.75
CA GLY A 44 -5.16 2.04 17.41
C GLY A 44 -4.21 1.19 16.58
N ASP A 45 -4.56 -0.09 16.44
CA ASP A 45 -3.88 -1.08 15.61
C ASP A 45 -4.51 -1.20 14.22
N TYR A 46 -5.33 -0.23 13.80
CA TYR A 46 -5.92 -0.24 12.47
C TYR A 46 -4.83 -0.27 11.41
N GLU A 47 -4.93 -1.26 10.57
CA GLU A 47 -3.99 -1.54 9.51
C GLU A 47 -4.79 -1.73 8.22
N PRO A 48 -4.48 -0.94 7.16
CA PRO A 48 -5.19 -1.02 5.89
C PRO A 48 -5.19 -2.44 5.35
N LYS A 49 -6.31 -2.85 4.74
CA LYS A 49 -6.46 -4.20 4.19
C LYS A 49 -5.34 -4.60 3.23
N LEU A 50 -4.88 -3.66 2.39
CA LEU A 50 -3.74 -3.89 1.49
C LEU A 50 -2.45 -4.20 2.26
N ASP A 51 -2.17 -3.51 3.37
CA ASP A 51 -0.97 -3.74 4.17
C ASP A 51 -0.94 -5.17 4.73
N LYS A 52 -2.09 -5.63 5.25
CA LYS A 52 -2.27 -7.01 5.72
C LYS A 52 -2.01 -8.03 4.61
N LEU A 53 -2.56 -7.79 3.43
CA LEU A 53 -2.37 -8.69 2.28
C LEU A 53 -0.91 -8.75 1.85
N TYR A 54 -0.20 -7.62 1.76
CA TYR A 54 1.22 -7.61 1.44
C TYR A 54 2.07 -8.27 2.52
N LYS A 55 1.78 -8.07 3.81
CA LYS A 55 2.47 -8.77 4.90
C LYS A 55 2.23 -10.27 4.85
N ASN A 56 1.01 -10.72 4.55
CA ASN A 56 0.72 -12.14 4.39
C ASN A 56 1.46 -12.73 3.19
N LEU A 57 1.51 -12.02 2.07
CA LEU A 57 2.24 -12.44 0.87
C LEU A 57 3.75 -12.59 1.13
N THR A 58 4.30 -11.72 1.98
CA THR A 58 5.74 -11.62 2.25
C THR A 58 6.17 -12.27 3.57
N ALA A 59 5.24 -12.92 4.28
CA ALA A 59 5.51 -13.55 5.57
C ALA A 59 6.59 -14.64 5.49
N ASP A 60 6.74 -15.28 4.33
CA ASP A 60 7.79 -16.25 4.05
C ASP A 60 8.31 -16.07 2.61
N LEU A 61 9.38 -15.27 2.48
CA LEU A 61 10.02 -14.98 1.19
C LEU A 61 10.81 -16.17 0.62
N SER A 62 10.94 -17.29 1.35
CA SER A 62 11.58 -18.51 0.84
C SER A 62 10.64 -19.35 -0.05
N LYS A 63 9.32 -19.08 0.02
CA LYS A 63 8.31 -19.76 -0.80
C LYS A 63 8.43 -19.38 -2.28
N ASN A 64 7.75 -20.15 -3.12
CA ASN A 64 7.62 -19.81 -4.53
C ASN A 64 6.59 -18.67 -4.72
N PRO A 65 6.96 -17.51 -5.28
CA PRO A 65 6.04 -16.40 -5.55
C PRO A 65 4.94 -16.75 -6.59
N LEU A 66 5.12 -17.83 -7.35
CA LEU A 66 4.17 -18.35 -8.32
C LEU A 66 3.26 -19.45 -7.74
N SER A 67 3.40 -19.77 -6.45
CA SER A 67 2.58 -20.78 -5.79
C SER A 67 1.09 -20.38 -5.79
N LYS A 68 0.21 -21.38 -5.70
CA LYS A 68 -1.24 -21.15 -5.63
C LYS A 68 -1.61 -20.19 -4.49
N GLU A 69 -1.02 -20.40 -3.31
CA GLU A 69 -1.20 -19.54 -2.13
C GLU A 69 -0.79 -18.08 -2.43
N ALA A 70 0.39 -17.86 -3.03
CA ALA A 70 0.84 -16.52 -3.39
C ALA A 70 -0.09 -15.86 -4.43
N GLN A 71 -0.60 -16.63 -5.39
CA GLN A 71 -1.49 -16.12 -6.44
C GLN A 71 -2.90 -15.81 -5.92
N GLU A 72 -3.41 -16.56 -4.94
CA GLU A 72 -4.65 -16.24 -4.23
C GLU A 72 -4.52 -14.92 -3.44
N ILE A 73 -3.38 -14.67 -2.80
CA ILE A 73 -3.14 -13.40 -2.09
C ILE A 73 -2.99 -12.24 -3.10
N ILE A 74 -2.28 -12.46 -4.22
CA ILE A 74 -2.14 -11.45 -5.28
C ILE A 74 -3.49 -11.08 -5.90
N SER A 75 -4.39 -12.05 -6.13
CA SER A 75 -5.72 -11.72 -6.65
C SER A 75 -6.48 -10.81 -5.69
N HIS A 76 -6.43 -11.08 -4.38
CA HIS A 76 -7.03 -10.21 -3.37
C HIS A 76 -6.39 -8.81 -3.31
N ILE A 77 -5.08 -8.69 -3.55
CA ILE A 77 -4.39 -7.40 -3.66
C ILE A 77 -4.89 -6.62 -4.88
N VAL A 78 -5.00 -7.28 -6.03
CA VAL A 78 -5.49 -6.68 -7.28
C VAL A 78 -6.93 -6.21 -7.10
N ASP A 79 -7.82 -7.07 -6.61
CA ASP A 79 -9.24 -6.75 -6.38
C ASP A 79 -9.41 -5.56 -5.44
N GLU A 80 -8.67 -5.57 -4.32
CA GLU A 80 -8.75 -4.49 -3.34
C GLU A 80 -8.20 -3.17 -3.90
N THR A 81 -7.13 -3.22 -4.68
CA THR A 81 -6.56 -2.03 -5.32
C THR A 81 -7.49 -1.49 -6.41
N GLN A 82 -8.09 -2.35 -7.22
CA GLN A 82 -9.07 -1.95 -8.23
C GLN A 82 -10.32 -1.33 -7.60
N ARG A 83 -10.84 -1.93 -6.52
CA ARG A 83 -11.95 -1.36 -5.73
C ARG A 83 -11.61 0.05 -5.24
N GLN A 84 -10.37 0.30 -4.83
CA GLN A 84 -9.93 1.64 -4.41
C GLN A 84 -9.83 2.60 -5.59
N HIS A 85 -9.33 2.17 -6.75
CA HIS A 85 -9.31 2.99 -7.97
C HIS A 85 -10.72 3.39 -8.43
N GLU A 86 -11.68 2.46 -8.43
CA GLU A 86 -13.08 2.73 -8.79
C GLU A 86 -13.70 3.79 -7.87
N VAL A 87 -13.47 3.64 -6.56
CA VAL A 87 -13.91 4.60 -5.54
C VAL A 87 -13.32 5.98 -5.77
N LEU A 88 -12.02 6.04 -6.10
CA LEU A 88 -11.28 7.29 -6.29
C LEU A 88 -11.40 7.83 -7.73
N LYS A 89 -12.12 7.14 -8.61
CA LYS A 89 -12.24 7.44 -10.05
C LYS A 89 -10.87 7.56 -10.73
N VAL A 90 -9.93 6.70 -10.34
CA VAL A 90 -8.62 6.59 -10.97
C VAL A 90 -8.74 5.69 -12.19
N GLU A 91 -8.46 6.22 -13.38
CA GLU A 91 -8.40 5.43 -14.60
C GLU A 91 -7.09 4.62 -14.65
N VAL A 92 -7.20 3.32 -14.85
CA VAL A 92 -6.06 2.41 -15.01
C VAL A 92 -6.07 1.81 -16.41
N GLY A 93 -4.91 1.85 -17.08
CA GLY A 93 -4.77 1.29 -18.42
C GLY A 93 -4.68 -0.25 -18.41
N GLU A 94 -4.93 -0.87 -19.56
CA GLU A 94 -4.96 -2.34 -19.74
C GLU A 94 -3.65 -3.04 -19.28
N ASN A 95 -2.52 -2.36 -19.37
CA ASN A 95 -1.21 -2.89 -18.97
C ASN A 95 -0.79 -2.53 -17.54
N TYR A 96 -1.67 -1.92 -16.73
CA TYR A 96 -1.35 -1.39 -15.41
C TYR A 96 -0.64 -2.41 -14.51
N TRP A 97 -1.17 -3.63 -14.38
CA TRP A 97 -0.57 -4.66 -13.52
C TRP A 97 0.78 -5.17 -14.01
N SER A 98 0.94 -5.29 -15.33
CA SER A 98 2.23 -5.68 -15.91
C SER A 98 3.28 -4.60 -15.67
N TYR A 99 2.90 -3.33 -15.88
CA TYR A 99 3.76 -2.19 -15.63
C TYR A 99 4.13 -2.07 -14.14
N GLN A 100 3.15 -2.19 -13.24
CA GLN A 100 3.38 -2.14 -11.80
C GLN A 100 4.34 -3.22 -11.33
N ALA A 101 4.20 -4.44 -11.87
CA ALA A 101 5.11 -5.55 -11.57
C ALA A 101 6.54 -5.25 -12.05
N ASP A 102 6.70 -4.69 -13.25
CA ASP A 102 8.02 -4.29 -13.76
C ASP A 102 8.65 -3.20 -12.88
N GLN A 103 7.87 -2.23 -12.44
CA GLN A 103 8.35 -1.18 -11.53
C GLN A 103 8.84 -1.75 -10.19
N TYR A 104 8.16 -2.75 -9.61
CA TYR A 104 8.65 -3.44 -8.41
C TYR A 104 9.93 -4.26 -8.65
N LEU A 105 10.21 -4.63 -9.90
CA LEU A 105 11.41 -5.40 -10.27
C LEU A 105 12.58 -4.52 -10.69
N SER A 106 12.33 -3.28 -11.14
CA SER A 106 13.37 -2.43 -11.74
C SER A 106 13.56 -1.06 -11.09
N GLU A 107 12.54 -0.47 -10.45
CA GLU A 107 12.67 0.89 -9.91
C GLU A 107 13.36 0.90 -8.55
N PRO A 108 14.56 1.51 -8.41
CA PRO A 108 15.34 1.43 -7.17
C PRO A 108 14.62 1.99 -5.95
N ILE A 109 13.80 3.03 -6.15
CA ILE A 109 13.03 3.66 -5.06
C ILE A 109 11.93 2.71 -4.56
N LEU A 110 11.21 2.06 -5.47
CA LEU A 110 10.16 1.11 -5.09
C LEU A 110 10.76 -0.15 -4.48
N ILE A 111 11.86 -0.65 -5.03
CA ILE A 111 12.61 -1.78 -4.46
C ILE A 111 12.99 -1.50 -3.02
N LYS A 112 13.67 -0.38 -2.78
CA LYS A 112 14.08 0.01 -1.42
C LYS A 112 12.89 0.19 -0.49
N THR A 113 11.79 0.78 -0.97
CA THR A 113 10.60 1.03 -0.16
C THR A 113 9.92 -0.26 0.26
N LEU A 114 9.70 -1.17 -0.67
CA LEU A 114 9.06 -2.46 -0.40
C LEU A 114 9.95 -3.37 0.45
N ASP A 115 11.25 -3.41 0.16
CA ASP A 115 12.20 -4.20 0.95
C ASP A 115 12.32 -3.70 2.39
N ASN A 116 12.33 -2.38 2.60
CA ASN A 116 12.31 -1.80 3.95
C ASN A 116 11.02 -2.12 4.71
N LYS A 117 9.89 -2.17 4.00
CA LYS A 117 8.57 -2.31 4.62
C LYS A 117 8.21 -3.76 4.92
N TYR A 118 8.58 -4.68 4.03
CA TYR A 118 8.12 -6.07 4.06
C TYR A 118 9.26 -7.09 4.14
N GLY A 119 10.53 -6.64 4.18
CA GLY A 119 11.70 -7.49 4.32
C GLY A 119 12.56 -7.55 3.06
N SER A 120 13.86 -7.81 3.23
CA SER A 120 14.83 -7.85 2.13
C SER A 120 14.40 -8.85 1.03
N GLY A 121 14.32 -8.41 -0.21
CA GLY A 121 13.85 -9.21 -1.35
C GLY A 121 12.33 -9.23 -1.55
N ALA A 122 11.55 -8.55 -0.71
CA ALA A 122 10.11 -8.48 -0.84
C ALA A 122 9.67 -7.84 -2.16
N SER A 123 10.36 -6.80 -2.63
CA SER A 123 10.02 -6.15 -3.91
C SER A 123 10.10 -7.12 -5.08
N LYS A 124 11.16 -7.95 -5.10
CA LYS A 124 11.33 -8.99 -6.10
C LYS A 124 10.23 -10.04 -6.02
N PHE A 125 9.94 -10.54 -4.81
CA PHE A 125 8.91 -11.55 -4.58
C PHE A 125 7.52 -11.06 -5.04
N ILE A 126 7.13 -9.86 -4.61
CA ILE A 126 5.86 -9.22 -4.99
C ILE A 126 5.81 -9.00 -6.51
N GLY A 127 6.88 -8.46 -7.09
CA GLY A 127 6.98 -8.19 -8.52
C GLY A 127 6.84 -9.45 -9.37
N GLU A 128 7.52 -10.54 -9.00
CA GLU A 128 7.42 -11.83 -9.69
C GLU A 128 6.02 -12.43 -9.59
N ALA A 129 5.41 -12.40 -8.40
CA ALA A 129 4.07 -12.91 -8.16
C ALA A 129 3.02 -12.11 -8.97
N LEU A 130 3.10 -10.78 -8.94
CA LEU A 130 2.19 -9.90 -9.69
C LEU A 130 2.39 -10.04 -11.21
N LYS A 131 3.63 -10.18 -11.68
CA LYS A 131 3.93 -10.39 -13.10
C LYS A 131 3.34 -11.70 -13.62
N PHE A 132 3.40 -12.77 -12.82
CA PHE A 132 2.78 -14.04 -13.17
C PHE A 132 1.26 -13.92 -13.22
N TYR A 133 0.65 -13.28 -12.21
CA TYR A 133 -0.79 -13.00 -12.20
C TYR A 133 -1.24 -12.22 -13.44
N ALA A 134 -0.56 -11.13 -13.75
CA ALA A 134 -0.91 -10.25 -14.88
C ALA A 134 -0.80 -10.97 -16.24
N LYS A 135 0.13 -11.93 -16.39
CA LYS A 135 0.25 -12.72 -17.62
C LYS A 135 -0.90 -13.73 -17.78
N ASN A 136 -1.32 -14.36 -16.69
CA ASN A 136 -2.32 -15.43 -16.74
C ASN A 136 -3.77 -14.90 -16.72
N ASN A 137 -4.00 -13.69 -16.22
CA ASN A 137 -5.32 -13.07 -16.16
C ASN A 137 -5.58 -12.04 -17.28
N LYS A 138 -4.69 -11.95 -18.27
CA LYS A 138 -4.88 -11.14 -19.50
C LYS A 138 -6.10 -11.53 -20.34
N ASN A 139 -6.75 -12.66 -20.04
CA ASN A 139 -7.91 -13.19 -20.77
C ASN A 139 -9.25 -13.03 -20.02
N GLN A 140 -9.31 -12.25 -18.93
CA GLN A 140 -10.52 -12.07 -18.12
C GLN A 140 -11.03 -10.62 -18.00
N LEU A 141 -10.49 -9.70 -18.79
CA LEU A 141 -10.99 -8.33 -18.93
C LEU A 141 -11.69 -8.15 -20.28
#